data_AF-A0A7S2PT69-F1
#
_entry.id   AF-A0A7S2PT69-F1
#
_cell.length_a   1.000
_cell.length_b   1.000
_cell.length_c   1.000
_cell.angle_alpha   90.00
_cell.angle_beta   90.00
_cell.angle_gamma   90.00
#
_symmetry.space_group_name_H-M   'P 1'
#
loop_
_entity.id
_entity.type
_entity.pdbx_description
1 polymer ?
#
loop_
_entity_poly.entity_id
_entity_poly.type
_entity_poly.pdbx_seq_one_letter_code
_entity_poly.pdbx_strand_id
1 'polypeptide(L)'
;MTRYGQIVLGPPGAGKTTYCNGMQQYLNAIGRKCLVVNLDPANEYPTTTTSTNNSNANNDQKTNDDDNGLPYDTVVDVATEIISASSVMEELDLGPNGALLYCMQYLDHHFDQVIELINQKLQEDDDDN
;
A
#
# COMPACT_ATOMS: atom_id res chain seq x y z
N MET A 1 3.64 22.32 -10.02
CA MET A 1 4.74 21.44 -9.58
C MET A 1 4.85 20.29 -10.56
N THR A 2 6.05 19.83 -10.92
CA THR A 2 6.20 18.66 -11.81
C THR A 2 6.22 17.39 -10.97
N ARG A 3 5.31 16.45 -11.24
CA ARG A 3 5.25 15.14 -10.57
C ARG A 3 5.99 14.09 -11.40
N TYR A 4 6.61 13.12 -10.72
CA TYR A 4 7.26 11.96 -11.33
C TYR A 4 6.63 10.68 -10.77
N GLY A 5 6.39 9.69 -11.63
CA GLY A 5 5.86 8.40 -11.24
C GLY A 5 6.84 7.28 -11.54
N GLN A 6 6.94 6.30 -10.64
CA GLN A 6 7.67 5.06 -10.85
C GLN A 6 6.72 3.88 -10.66
N ILE A 7 6.67 2.97 -11.63
CA ILE A 7 5.97 1.70 -11.50
C ILE A 7 7.02 0.61 -11.20
N VAL A 8 6.84 -0.11 -10.10
CA VAL A 8 7.74 -1.19 -9.65
C VAL A 8 7.10 -2.53 -9.97
N LEU A 9 7.72 -3.28 -10.90
CA LEU A 9 7.22 -4.58 -11.37
C LEU A 9 8.28 -5.67 -11.19
N GLY A 10 7.85 -6.92 -11.04
CA GLY A 10 8.74 -8.06 -10.86
C GLY A 10 8.03 -9.30 -10.31
N PRO A 11 8.63 -10.50 -10.45
CA PRO A 11 8.03 -11.73 -9.96
C PRO A 11 7.85 -11.72 -8.42
N PRO A 12 7.01 -12.61 -7.86
CA PRO A 12 6.93 -12.81 -6.41
C PRO A 12 8.32 -13.08 -5.83
N GLY A 13 8.64 -12.48 -4.67
CA GLY A 13 9.94 -12.63 -4.02
C GLY A 13 11.10 -11.79 -4.61
N ALA A 14 10.88 -11.00 -5.66
CA ALA A 14 11.92 -10.14 -6.25
C ALA A 14 12.32 -8.92 -5.39
N GLY A 15 11.66 -8.69 -4.25
CA GLY A 15 11.97 -7.59 -3.34
C GLY A 15 11.29 -6.25 -3.65
N LYS A 16 10.16 -6.26 -4.38
CA LYS A 16 9.41 -5.03 -4.74
C LYS A 16 9.04 -4.17 -3.53
N THR A 17 8.41 -4.76 -2.52
CA THR A 17 8.06 -4.10 -1.25
C THR A 17 9.29 -3.55 -0.54
N THR A 18 10.39 -4.32 -0.50
CA THR A 18 11.66 -3.86 0.09
C THR A 18 12.23 -2.65 -0.66
N TYR A 19 12.14 -2.64 -1.99
CA TYR A 19 12.53 -1.51 -2.81
C TYR A 19 11.67 -0.28 -2.53
N CYS A 20 10.34 -0.42 -2.46
CA CYS A 20 9.44 0.69 -2.16
C CYS A 20 9.75 1.32 -0.80
N ASN A 21 9.99 0.51 0.23
CA ASN A 21 10.39 0.98 1.55
C ASN A 21 11.69 1.81 1.49
N GLY A 22 12.76 1.23 0.92
CA GLY A 22 14.05 1.89 0.84
C GLY A 22 14.01 3.16 -0.01
N MET A 23 13.23 3.17 -1.09
CA MET A 23 13.07 4.33 -1.95
C MET A 23 12.31 5.46 -1.25
N GLN A 24 11.26 5.16 -0.50
CA GLN A 24 10.53 6.15 0.29
C GLN A 24 11.45 6.79 1.36
N GLN A 25 12.20 5.97 2.10
CA GLN A 25 13.17 6.47 3.08
C GLN A 25 14.25 7.34 2.42
N TYR A 26 14.80 6.92 1.29
CA TYR A 26 15.82 7.67 0.56
C TYR A 26 15.30 9.03 0.06
N LEU A 27 14.12 9.05 -0.57
CA LEU A 27 13.53 10.27 -1.10
C LEU A 27 13.20 11.26 0.03
N ASN A 28 12.61 10.78 1.12
CA ASN A 28 12.33 11.59 2.30
C ASN A 28 13.63 12.18 2.89
N ALA A 29 14.71 11.39 2.98
CA ALA A 29 16.01 11.84 3.49
C ALA A 29 16.65 12.96 2.65
N ILE A 30 16.39 13.00 1.34
CA ILE A 30 16.86 14.08 0.45
C ILE A 30 15.85 15.23 0.31
N GLY A 31 14.83 15.29 1.17
CA GLY A 31 13.82 16.34 1.17
C GLY A 31 12.83 16.26 0.01
N ARG A 32 12.64 15.06 -0.57
CA ARG A 32 11.65 14.81 -1.62
C ARG A 32 10.49 13.99 -1.07
N LYS A 33 9.29 14.57 -1.11
CA LYS A 33 8.04 13.87 -0.79
C LYS A 33 7.88 12.65 -1.71
N CYS A 34 7.60 11.51 -1.12
CA CYS A 34 7.37 10.25 -1.82
C CYS A 34 6.06 9.63 -1.34
N LEU A 35 5.15 9.42 -2.29
CA LEU A 35 3.87 8.76 -2.06
C LEU A 35 3.94 7.35 -2.65
N VAL A 36 3.41 6.38 -1.92
CA VAL A 36 3.41 4.98 -2.34
C VAL A 36 1.97 4.51 -2.50
N VAL A 37 1.68 3.93 -3.67
CA VAL A 37 0.39 3.32 -4.00
C VAL A 37 0.62 1.81 -4.04
N ASN A 38 -0.05 1.05 -3.18
CA ASN A 38 -0.04 -0.41 -3.26
C ASN A 38 -1.12 -0.89 -4.24
N LEU A 39 -0.69 -1.53 -5.32
CA LEU A 39 -1.56 -2.08 -6.36
C LEU A 39 -1.65 -3.61 -6.32
N ASP A 40 -1.09 -4.25 -5.31
CA ASP A 40 -1.05 -5.71 -5.19
C ASP A 40 -2.17 -6.21 -4.25
N PRO A 41 -3.26 -6.80 -4.79
CA PRO A 41 -4.40 -7.27 -4.00
C PRO A 41 -4.07 -8.50 -3.14
N ALA A 42 -2.93 -9.17 -3.37
CA ALA A 42 -2.50 -10.31 -2.58
C ALA A 42 -1.49 -9.94 -1.47
N ASN A 43 -1.10 -8.67 -1.40
CA ASN A 43 -0.10 -8.19 -0.46
C ASN A 43 -0.78 -7.67 0.81
N GLU A 44 -1.35 -8.59 1.57
CA GLU A 44 -2.00 -8.32 2.84
C GLU A 44 -1.01 -8.41 3.99
N TYR A 45 -0.99 -7.39 4.84
CA TYR A 45 -0.29 -7.45 6.11
C TYR A 45 -1.31 -7.43 7.24
N PRO A 46 -1.14 -8.26 8.28
CA PRO A 46 -2.01 -8.19 9.44
C PRO A 46 -1.82 -6.82 10.09
N THR A 47 -2.87 -6.00 10.08
CA THR A 47 -2.94 -4.77 10.86
C THR A 47 -2.82 -5.16 12.33
N THR A 48 -1.63 -5.04 12.92
CA THR A 48 -1.44 -5.42 14.33
C THR A 48 -1.92 -4.28 15.22
N THR A 49 -3.23 -4.16 15.40
CA THR A 49 -3.78 -3.54 16.61
C THR A 49 -3.48 -4.46 17.79
N THR A 50 -2.23 -4.49 18.24
CA THR A 50 -1.85 -5.11 19.51
C THR A 50 -1.27 -4.03 20.41
N SER A 51 -2.15 -3.35 21.16
CA SER A 51 -1.74 -2.66 22.37
C SER A 51 -1.11 -3.68 23.33
N THR A 52 0.22 -3.76 23.44
CA THR A 52 0.87 -4.25 24.67
C THR A 52 2.30 -3.74 24.87
N ASN A 53 2.41 -2.84 25.85
CA ASN A 53 3.54 -2.47 26.71
C ASN A 53 4.78 -3.39 26.70
N ASN A 54 5.95 -2.86 26.29
CA ASN A 54 7.19 -2.95 27.08
C ASN A 54 8.33 -2.06 26.53
N SER A 55 9.07 -1.49 27.49
CA SER A 55 9.99 -0.37 27.39
C SER A 55 11.31 -0.66 26.66
N ASN A 56 11.87 0.40 26.06
CA ASN A 56 13.25 0.61 25.56
C ASN A 56 13.50 0.35 24.06
N ALA A 57 13.40 1.41 23.24
CA ALA A 57 14.53 2.03 22.54
C ALA A 57 14.03 3.19 21.65
N ASN A 58 14.76 4.30 21.68
CA ASN A 58 14.48 5.55 20.99
C ASN A 58 14.45 5.39 19.45
N ASN A 59 13.36 5.83 18.81
CA ASN A 59 13.31 6.96 17.86
C ASN A 59 11.95 6.98 17.15
N ASP A 60 11.18 8.03 17.41
CA ASP A 60 10.05 8.55 16.61
C ASP A 60 9.07 7.52 16.03
N GLN A 61 8.49 6.70 16.91
CA GLN A 61 7.23 6.01 16.62
C GLN A 61 6.09 7.06 16.64
N LYS A 62 5.85 7.71 15.50
CA LYS A 62 4.56 8.38 15.25
C LYS A 62 3.54 7.26 15.09
N THR A 63 2.90 6.89 16.20
CA THR A 63 1.74 5.98 16.22
C THR A 63 0.61 6.67 15.46
N ASN A 64 0.45 6.35 14.18
CA ASN A 64 -0.73 6.70 13.40
C ASN A 64 -1.67 5.49 13.41
N ASP A 65 -2.96 5.73 13.57
CA ASP A 65 -4.02 4.73 13.62
C ASP A 65 -4.29 4.02 12.26
N ASP A 66 -3.33 4.09 11.33
CA ASP A 66 -3.38 3.61 9.94
C ASP A 66 -2.31 2.52 9.70
N ASP A 67 -2.18 1.54 10.61
CA ASP A 67 -1.21 0.44 10.45
C ASP A 67 -1.66 -0.50 9.32
N ASN A 68 -1.32 -0.17 8.07
CA ASN A 68 -1.53 -1.03 6.89
C ASN A 68 -0.60 -2.28 6.89
N GLY A 69 0.15 -2.51 7.98
CA GLY A 69 1.08 -3.62 8.21
C GLY A 69 2.28 -3.68 7.26
N LEU A 70 2.33 -2.79 6.27
CA LEU A 70 3.48 -2.53 5.41
C LEU A 70 4.56 -1.77 6.19
N PRO A 71 5.86 -1.98 5.88
CA PRO A 71 6.94 -1.28 6.56
C PRO A 71 7.12 0.18 6.10
N TYR A 72 6.12 0.74 5.41
CA TYR A 72 6.06 2.09 4.85
C TYR A 72 4.61 2.55 4.70
N ASP A 73 4.42 3.86 4.71
CA ASP A 73 3.09 4.46 4.55
C ASP A 73 2.65 4.40 3.08
N THR A 74 1.42 3.91 2.86
CA THR A 74 0.74 3.93 1.56
C THR A 74 -0.37 4.97 1.56
N VAL A 75 -0.50 5.71 0.47
CA VAL A 75 -1.61 6.68 0.31
C VAL A 75 -2.88 6.04 -0.22
N VAL A 76 -2.72 4.95 -0.97
CA VAL A 76 -3.80 4.12 -1.50
C VAL A 76 -3.34 2.67 -1.42
N ASP A 77 -4.19 1.80 -0.90
CA ASP A 77 -3.97 0.36 -0.87
C ASP A 77 -5.16 -0.39 -1.44
N VAL A 78 -4.96 -0.99 -2.62
CA VAL A 78 -5.98 -1.77 -3.31
C VAL A 78 -6.50 -2.93 -2.46
N ALA A 79 -5.65 -3.58 -1.66
CA ALA A 79 -6.04 -4.74 -0.87
C ALA A 79 -7.04 -4.36 0.24
N THR A 80 -6.90 -3.18 0.83
CA THR A 80 -7.77 -2.72 1.92
C THR A 80 -8.96 -1.88 1.44
N GLU A 81 -8.78 -1.12 0.35
CA GLU A 81 -9.79 -0.16 -0.12
C GLU A 81 -10.70 -0.71 -1.23
N ILE A 82 -10.27 -1.75 -1.97
CA ILE A 82 -11.01 -2.23 -3.15
C ILE A 82 -11.26 -3.73 -3.10
N ILE A 83 -10.21 -4.55 -3.12
CA ILE A 83 -10.33 -6.01 -3.18
C ILE A 83 -9.06 -6.72 -2.70
N SER A 84 -9.23 -7.68 -1.79
CA SER A 84 -8.15 -8.51 -1.28
C SER A 84 -8.26 -9.96 -1.80
N ALA A 85 -7.12 -10.61 -2.01
CA ALA A 85 -7.10 -12.00 -2.45
C ALA A 85 -7.67 -12.94 -1.37
N SER A 86 -7.44 -12.67 -0.08
CA SER A 86 -7.94 -13.52 1.01
C SER A 86 -9.46 -13.49 1.11
N SER A 87 -10.10 -12.31 1.03
CA SER A 87 -11.56 -12.20 1.05
C SER A 87 -12.19 -12.91 -0.13
N VAL A 88 -11.58 -12.82 -1.32
CA VAL A 88 -12.05 -13.53 -2.51
C VAL A 88 -11.92 -15.06 -2.36
N MET A 89 -10.82 -15.55 -1.76
CA MET A 89 -10.67 -16.97 -1.47
C MET A 89 -11.77 -17.48 -0.54
N GLU A 90 -12.09 -16.72 0.51
CA GLU A 90 -13.10 -17.08 1.52
C GLU A 90 -14.53 -17.00 0.96
N GLU A 91 -14.86 -15.94 0.21
CA GLU A 91 -16.21 -15.72 -0.30
C GLU A 91 -16.58 -16.61 -1.48
N LEU A 92 -15.62 -16.89 -2.37
CA LEU A 92 -15.87 -17.62 -3.63
C LEU A 92 -15.36 -19.06 -3.62
N ASP A 93 -14.81 -19.54 -2.50
CA ASP A 93 -14.19 -20.87 -2.35
C ASP A 93 -13.13 -21.14 -3.44
N LEU A 94 -12.31 -20.11 -3.70
CA LEU A 94 -11.24 -20.15 -4.70
C LEU A 94 -9.89 -20.47 -4.06
N GLY A 95 -9.06 -21.19 -4.81
CA GLY A 95 -7.65 -21.31 -4.48
C GLY A 95 -6.87 -20.00 -4.73
N PRO A 96 -5.62 -19.87 -4.24
CA PRO A 96 -4.86 -18.62 -4.29
C PRO A 96 -4.71 -18.02 -5.70
N ASN A 97 -4.47 -18.88 -6.70
CA ASN A 97 -4.32 -18.44 -8.09
C ASN A 97 -5.66 -17.99 -8.70
N GLY A 98 -6.78 -18.64 -8.31
CA GLY A 98 -8.12 -18.30 -8.80
C GLY A 98 -8.57 -16.96 -8.22
N ALA A 99 -8.33 -16.75 -6.93
CA ALA A 99 -8.61 -15.49 -6.27
C ALA A 99 -7.79 -14.33 -6.86
N LEU A 100 -6.48 -14.52 -7.07
CA LEU A 100 -5.66 -13.48 -7.68
C LEU A 100 -6.14 -13.10 -9.10
N LEU A 101 -6.51 -14.09 -9.93
CA LEU A 101 -7.06 -13.83 -11.26
C LEU A 101 -8.38 -13.04 -11.17
N TYR A 102 -9.24 -13.40 -10.23
CA TYR A 102 -10.48 -12.68 -9.98
C TYR A 102 -10.21 -11.24 -9.53
N CYS A 103 -9.28 -11.02 -8.60
CA CYS A 103 -8.90 -9.67 -8.17
C CYS A 103 -8.41 -8.81 -9.35
N MET A 104 -7.57 -9.38 -10.22
CA MET A 104 -7.09 -8.67 -11.41
C MET A 104 -8.22 -8.32 -12.38
N GLN A 105 -9.19 -9.22 -12.58
CA GLN A 105 -10.37 -8.93 -13.39
C GLN A 105 -11.26 -7.86 -12.76
N TYR A 106 -11.46 -7.91 -11.44
CA TYR A 106 -12.24 -6.92 -10.71
C TYR A 106 -11.58 -5.54 -10.81
N LEU A 107 -10.25 -5.46 -10.65
CA LEU A 107 -9.50 -4.22 -10.75
C LEU A 107 -9.54 -3.62 -12.15
N ASP A 108 -9.50 -4.44 -13.21
CA ASP A 108 -9.65 -3.96 -14.59
C ASP A 108 -10.98 -3.22 -14.79
N HIS A 109 -12.07 -3.70 -14.15
CA HIS A 109 -13.38 -3.06 -14.20
C HIS A 109 -13.54 -1.83 -13.29
N HIS A 110 -12.67 -1.67 -12.29
CA HIS A 110 -12.76 -0.61 -11.27
C HIS A 110 -11.54 0.31 -11.25
N PHE A 111 -10.72 0.29 -12.31
CA PHE A 111 -9.46 1.03 -12.34
C PHE A 111 -9.67 2.54 -12.23
N ASP A 112 -10.80 3.05 -12.71
CA ASP A 112 -11.17 4.47 -12.55
C ASP A 112 -11.28 4.88 -11.08
N GLN A 113 -11.74 3.98 -10.19
CA GLN A 113 -11.81 4.24 -8.74
C GLN A 113 -10.41 4.37 -8.14
N VAL A 114 -9.46 3.53 -8.58
CA VAL A 114 -8.04 3.63 -8.17
C VAL A 114 -7.47 5.00 -8.55
N ILE A 115 -7.76 5.46 -9.77
CA ILE A 115 -7.30 6.76 -10.26
C ILE A 115 -7.93 7.91 -9.47
N GLU A 116 -9.22 7.82 -9.14
CA GLU A 116 -9.92 8.81 -8.32
C GLU A 116 -9.31 8.91 -6.92
N LEU A 117 -9.07 7.78 -6.26
CA LEU A 117 -8.41 7.71 -4.95
C LEU A 117 -7.02 8.35 -4.97
N ILE A 118 -6.20 8.02 -5.98
CA ILE A 118 -4.86 8.62 -6.15
C ILE A 118 -4.98 10.14 -6.34
N ASN A 119 -5.92 10.61 -7.17
CA ASN A 119 -6.09 12.04 -7.44
C ASN A 119 -6.60 12.82 -6.23
N GLN A 120 -7.48 12.22 -5.42
CA GLN A 120 -7.96 12.82 -4.17
C GLN A 120 -6.81 13.00 -3.18
N LYS A 121 -6.04 11.93 -2.94
CA LYS A 121 -4.89 11.95 -2.03
C LYS A 121 -3.80 12.93 -2.48
N LEU A 122 -3.59 13.06 -3.79
CA LEU A 122 -2.67 14.04 -4.36
C LEU A 122 -3.13 15.51 -4.21
N GLN A 123 -4.43 15.76 -4.04
CA GLN A 123 -4.97 17.11 -3.82
C GLN A 123 -4.87 17.51 -2.35
N GLU A 124 -5.26 16.60 -1.44
CA GLU A 124 -5.07 16.77 0.02
C GLU A 124 -3.61 17.13 0.34
N ASP A 125 -2.68 16.51 -0.36
CA ASP A 125 -1.24 16.71 -0.22
C ASP A 125 -0.68 18.05 -0.74
N ASP A 126 -1.38 18.71 -1.67
CA ASP A 126 -0.97 20.01 -2.23
C ASP A 126 -1.50 21.17 -1.37
N ASP A 127 -2.62 20.97 -0.65
CA ASP A 127 -3.27 21.99 0.18
C ASP A 127 -2.61 22.18 1.57
N ASP A 128 -1.85 21.19 2.05
CA ASP A 128 -1.11 21.24 3.31
C ASP A 128 0.23 22.02 3.25
N ASN A 129 0.54 22.69 2.13
CA ASN A 129 1.84 23.32 1.84
C ASN A 129 1.71 24.77 1.34
#